data_AF-W1I8H3-F1
#
_entry.id   AF-W1I8H3-F1
#
_cell.length_a   1.000
_cell.length_b   1.000
_cell.length_c   1.000
_cell.angle_alpha   90.00
_cell.angle_beta   90.00
_cell.angle_gamma   90.00
#
_symmetry.space_group_name_H-M   'P 1'
#
loop_
_entity.id
_entity.type
_entity.pdbx_description
1 polymer ?
#
loop_
_entity_poly.entity_id
_entity_poly.type
_entity_poly.pdbx_seq_one_letter_code
_entity_poly.pdbx_strand_id
1 'polypeptide(L)'
;MGVASEVQDLGTAYVSILTLMIPFILLKYVFVTALNATGDTTTPMYVKIASIVLNVSLNYMLIFGNFGFPAMGVSGAAVATVIVNVLELGVYVWLYVKRKTPFTPRWYFSKSLLDRALKVGLPATYERTLTVTSFMLFTYIIANYSTEALAGYQIGLRIEGLAFMPGIGFTIAAMALMGQGLGAKKPEQAREDVLLVLKYAIGLMFFLSFFMIFMPEYIVAYFTNDAKTIEQASLYLQIVGLSQIPLAFNFVLSGALRGAGDSKRTLRINLSSLWLVRIIPAFV
;
A
#
# COMPACT_ATOMS: atom_id res chain seq x y z
N MET A 1 24.81 -11.89 -5.31
CA MET A 1 25.01 -10.95 -6.43
C MET A 1 25.74 -9.73 -5.91
N GLY A 2 27.08 -9.71 -6.08
CA GLY A 2 28.02 -8.58 -6.04
C GLY A 2 27.72 -7.28 -5.28
N VAL A 3 27.19 -7.30 -4.05
CA VAL A 3 27.18 -6.10 -3.21
C VAL A 3 28.43 -6.12 -2.33
N ALA A 4 29.13 -5.00 -2.17
CA ALA A 4 30.27 -4.89 -1.26
C ALA A 4 29.86 -5.39 0.14
N SER A 5 30.73 -6.15 0.82
CA SER A 5 30.44 -6.78 2.12
C SER A 5 29.87 -5.80 3.13
N GLU A 6 30.34 -4.55 3.11
CA GLU A 6 29.86 -3.46 3.94
C GLU A 6 28.37 -3.12 3.73
N VAL A 7 27.86 -3.19 2.49
CA VAL A 7 26.43 -2.96 2.21
C VAL A 7 25.59 -4.14 2.68
N GLN A 8 26.13 -5.35 2.60
CA GLN A 8 25.47 -6.55 3.10
C GLN A 8 25.36 -6.52 4.63
N ASP A 9 26.42 -6.07 5.32
CA ASP A 9 26.44 -5.92 6.78
C ASP A 9 25.49 -4.82 7.25
N LEU A 10 25.51 -3.64 6.60
CA LEU A 10 24.57 -2.55 6.88
C LEU A 10 23.11 -2.96 6.62
N GLY A 11 22.86 -3.67 5.52
CA GLY A 11 21.53 -4.19 5.19
C GLY A 11 21.03 -5.22 6.21
N THR A 12 21.91 -6.12 6.67
CA THR A 12 21.59 -7.13 7.68
C THR A 12 21.25 -6.49 9.02
N ALA A 13 22.07 -5.53 9.47
CA ALA A 13 21.81 -4.77 10.69
C ALA A 13 20.47 -4.03 10.60
N TYR A 14 20.23 -3.30 9.51
CA TYR A 14 18.98 -2.57 9.29
C TYR A 14 17.74 -3.47 9.32
N VAL A 15 17.74 -4.58 8.56
CA VAL A 15 16.60 -5.50 8.48
C VAL A 15 16.38 -6.24 9.80
N SER A 16 17.46 -6.62 10.50
CA SER A 16 17.35 -7.30 11.80
C SER A 16 16.62 -6.43 12.83
N ILE A 17 16.93 -5.13 12.89
CA ILE A 17 16.25 -4.17 13.77
C ILE A 17 14.80 -4.00 13.35
N LEU A 18 14.52 -3.85 12.04
CA LEU A 18 13.15 -3.73 11.56
C LEU A 18 12.29 -4.96 11.85
N THR A 19 12.87 -6.15 11.95
CA THR A 19 12.13 -7.37 12.29
C THR A 19 11.46 -7.27 13.66
N LEU A 20 12.05 -6.50 14.60
CA LEU A 20 11.46 -6.24 15.92
C LEU A 20 10.12 -5.50 15.83
N MET A 21 9.86 -4.75 14.75
CA MET A 21 8.63 -3.97 14.60
C MET A 21 7.41 -4.80 14.16
N ILE A 22 7.62 -6.01 13.63
CA ILE A 22 6.57 -6.86 13.05
C ILE A 22 5.37 -7.06 13.98
N PRO A 23 5.53 -7.52 15.24
CA PRO A 23 4.37 -7.73 16.12
C PRO A 23 3.59 -6.43 16.36
N PHE A 24 4.29 -5.30 16.50
CA PHE A 24 3.66 -4.00 16.73
C PHE A 24 2.89 -3.53 15.50
N ILE A 25 3.44 -3.72 14.30
CA ILE A 25 2.76 -3.41 13.04
C ILE A 25 1.48 -4.24 12.89
N LEU A 26 1.54 -5.54 13.15
CA LEU A 26 0.38 -6.42 13.02
C LEU A 26 -0.75 -6.01 13.97
N LEU A 27 -0.44 -5.77 15.25
CA LEU A 27 -1.42 -5.30 16.23
C LEU A 27 -1.98 -3.92 15.86
N LYS A 28 -1.12 -2.99 15.44
CA LYS A 28 -1.53 -1.65 15.00
C LYS A 28 -2.46 -1.71 13.80
N TYR A 29 -2.17 -2.57 12.82
CA TYR A 29 -3.03 -2.73 11.64
C TYR A 29 -4.45 -3.18 12.00
N VAL A 30 -4.62 -4.00 13.03
CA VAL A 30 -5.96 -4.37 13.53
C VAL A 30 -6.73 -3.12 13.95
N PHE A 31 -6.12 -2.21 14.74
CA PHE A 31 -6.78 -0.96 15.14
C PHE A 31 -7.11 -0.06 13.94
N VAL A 32 -6.15 0.15 13.04
CA VAL A 32 -6.33 1.01 11.86
C VAL A 32 -7.46 0.49 10.97
N THR A 33 -7.46 -0.81 10.68
CA THR A 33 -8.50 -1.43 9.84
C THR A 33 -9.85 -1.45 10.53
N ALA A 34 -9.92 -1.65 11.85
CA ALA A 34 -11.16 -1.58 12.61
C ALA A 34 -11.77 -0.17 12.58
N LEU A 35 -10.97 0.87 12.79
CA LEU A 35 -11.42 2.27 12.70
C LEU A 35 -11.95 2.59 11.30
N ASN A 36 -11.17 2.26 10.27
CA ASN A 36 -11.59 2.44 8.88
C ASN A 36 -12.89 1.68 8.55
N ALA A 37 -13.03 0.44 9.03
CA ALA A 37 -14.23 -0.37 8.81
C ALA A 37 -15.48 0.23 9.50
N THR A 38 -15.31 0.95 10.60
CA THR A 38 -16.39 1.69 11.27
C THR A 38 -16.66 3.08 10.69
N GLY A 39 -15.88 3.52 9.70
CA GLY A 39 -16.01 4.84 9.07
C GLY A 39 -15.20 5.95 9.75
N ASP A 40 -14.49 5.66 10.84
CA ASP A 40 -13.54 6.59 11.46
C ASP A 40 -12.18 6.54 10.73
N THR A 41 -12.05 7.36 9.69
CA THR A 41 -10.80 7.52 8.93
C THR A 41 -9.96 8.71 9.42
N THR A 42 -10.53 9.59 10.24
CA THR A 42 -9.88 10.80 10.74
C THR A 42 -8.91 10.48 11.87
N THR A 43 -9.28 9.59 12.80
CA THR A 43 -8.40 9.17 13.89
C THR A 43 -7.10 8.55 13.37
N PRO A 44 -7.13 7.57 12.44
CA PRO A 44 -5.90 7.04 11.85
C PRO A 44 -5.07 8.09 11.10
N MET A 45 -5.72 9.04 10.42
CA MET A 45 -5.04 10.10 9.68
C MET A 45 -4.21 11.00 10.61
N TYR A 46 -4.81 11.49 11.71
CA TYR A 46 -4.09 12.35 12.67
C TYR A 46 -2.92 11.62 13.34
N VAL A 47 -3.13 10.36 13.75
CA VAL A 47 -2.06 9.52 14.30
C VAL A 47 -0.92 9.37 13.29
N LYS A 48 -1.26 9.15 12.00
CA LYS A 48 -0.25 8.99 10.96
C LYS A 48 0.55 10.27 10.70
N ILE A 49 -0.12 11.42 10.64
CA ILE A 49 0.55 12.72 10.44
C ILE A 49 1.53 13.00 11.59
N ALA A 50 1.08 12.85 12.84
CA ALA A 50 1.95 13.02 14.02
C ALA A 50 3.15 12.05 13.98
N SER A 51 2.92 10.82 13.55
CA SER A 51 3.95 9.79 13.46
C SER A 51 4.97 10.05 12.36
N ILE A 52 4.58 10.65 11.24
CA ILE A 52 5.51 11.09 10.19
C ILE A 52 6.41 12.20 10.73
N VAL A 53 5.84 13.21 11.39
CA VAL A 53 6.61 14.31 12.00
C VAL A 53 7.60 13.77 13.05
N LEU A 54 7.14 12.86 13.89
CA LEU A 54 7.99 12.20 14.89
C LEU A 54 9.09 11.37 14.22
N ASN A 55 8.78 10.62 13.16
CA ASN A 55 9.75 9.81 12.45
C ASN A 55 10.86 10.66 11.82
N VAL A 56 10.51 11.77 11.18
CA VAL A 56 11.48 12.72 10.61
C VAL A 56 12.38 13.29 11.71
N SER A 57 11.79 13.66 12.86
CA SER A 57 12.54 14.20 14.00
C SER A 57 13.51 13.17 14.59
N LEU A 58 13.06 11.92 14.80
CA LEU A 58 13.89 10.83 15.30
C LEU A 58 14.98 10.42 14.31
N ASN A 59 14.68 10.43 13.01
CA ASN A 59 15.70 10.19 11.97
C ASN A 59 16.78 11.27 12.05
N TYR A 60 16.42 12.54 12.16
CA TYR A 60 17.39 13.62 12.29
C TYR A 60 18.28 13.48 13.54
N MET A 61 17.73 12.98 14.64
CA MET A 61 18.47 12.75 15.88
C MET A 61 19.39 11.52 15.79
N LEU A 62 18.86 10.37 15.37
CA LEU A 62 19.55 9.07 15.46
C LEU A 62 20.47 8.77 14.28
N ILE A 63 20.16 9.30 13.09
CA ILE A 63 21.04 9.12 11.93
C ILE A 63 22.31 9.97 12.11
N PHE A 64 22.13 11.25 12.46
CA PHE A 64 23.22 12.22 12.51
C PHE A 64 23.86 12.39 13.90
N GLY A 65 23.25 11.85 14.97
CA GLY A 65 23.78 11.98 16.34
C GLY A 65 23.62 13.38 16.94
N ASN A 66 22.59 14.12 16.52
CA ASN A 66 22.34 15.47 17.05
C ASN A 66 21.75 15.42 18.46
N PHE A 67 21.87 16.51 19.23
CA PHE A 67 21.36 16.65 20.61
C PHE A 67 21.93 15.64 21.63
N GLY A 68 23.17 15.17 21.42
CA GLY A 68 23.85 14.25 22.34
C GLY A 68 23.50 12.78 22.13
N PHE A 69 22.74 12.45 21.09
CA PHE A 69 22.50 11.07 20.67
C PHE A 69 23.71 10.50 19.91
N PRO A 70 23.96 9.18 19.97
CA PRO A 70 24.99 8.56 19.14
C PRO A 70 24.59 8.62 17.66
N ALA A 71 25.56 8.89 16.78
CA ALA A 71 25.36 8.82 15.32
C ALA A 71 25.30 7.36 14.88
N MET A 72 24.08 6.82 14.75
CA MET A 72 23.84 5.41 14.41
C MET A 72 23.68 5.17 12.90
N GLY A 73 23.72 6.22 12.08
CA GLY A 73 23.60 6.13 10.63
C GLY A 73 22.34 5.38 10.18
N VAL A 74 22.50 4.42 9.28
CA VAL A 74 21.39 3.60 8.73
C VAL A 74 20.64 2.82 9.84
N SER A 75 21.36 2.31 10.84
CA SER A 75 20.75 1.61 11.99
C SER A 75 19.87 2.56 12.82
N GLY A 76 20.23 3.84 12.90
CA GLY A 76 19.43 4.88 13.53
C GLY A 76 18.05 5.05 12.86
N ALA A 77 18.01 4.97 11.53
CA ALA A 77 16.75 5.03 10.78
C ALA A 77 15.83 3.83 11.06
N ALA A 78 16.40 2.62 11.20
CA ALA A 78 15.64 1.44 11.59
C ALA A 78 15.05 1.61 13.00
N VAL A 79 15.88 2.03 13.97
CA VAL A 79 15.45 2.25 15.36
C VAL A 79 14.35 3.31 15.45
N ALA A 80 14.51 4.45 14.76
CA ALA A 80 13.48 5.49 14.68
C ALA A 80 12.14 4.91 14.16
N THR A 81 12.20 4.05 13.15
CA THR A 81 11.02 3.40 12.58
C THR A 81 10.35 2.44 13.58
N VAL A 82 11.12 1.65 14.32
CA VAL A 82 10.58 0.77 15.37
C VAL A 82 9.89 1.59 16.47
N ILE A 83 10.57 2.63 16.99
CA ILE A 83 10.04 3.51 18.03
C ILE A 83 8.70 4.13 17.60
N VAL A 84 8.63 4.66 16.39
CA VAL A 84 7.39 5.26 15.89
C VAL A 84 6.26 4.24 15.79
N ASN A 85 6.51 3.02 15.32
CA ASN A 85 5.48 1.98 15.25
C ASN A 85 5.01 1.53 16.64
N VAL A 86 5.90 1.46 17.62
CA VAL A 86 5.56 1.16 19.02
C VAL A 86 4.70 2.27 19.61
N LEU A 87 5.06 3.54 19.36
CA LEU A 87 4.29 4.69 19.84
C LEU A 87 2.93 4.81 19.15
N GLU A 88 2.84 4.56 17.83
CA GLU A 88 1.57 4.48 17.10
C GLU A 88 0.64 3.45 17.77
N LEU A 89 1.14 2.23 18.03
CA LEU A 89 0.37 1.21 18.73
C LEU A 89 -0.04 1.68 20.13
N GLY A 90 0.86 2.31 20.89
CA GLY A 90 0.58 2.86 22.21
C GLY A 90 -0.58 3.87 22.20
N VAL A 91 -0.62 4.75 21.20
CA VAL A 91 -1.72 5.71 21.01
C VAL A 91 -3.04 4.99 20.73
N TYR A 92 -3.06 4.00 19.84
CA TYR A 92 -4.30 3.25 19.57
C TYR A 92 -4.79 2.45 20.78
N VAL A 93 -3.88 1.80 21.52
CA VAL A 93 -4.22 1.11 22.77
C VAL A 93 -4.76 2.09 23.81
N TRP A 94 -4.16 3.27 23.93
CA TRP A 94 -4.65 4.31 24.84
C TRP A 94 -6.07 4.79 24.45
N LEU A 95 -6.33 5.05 23.17
CA LEU A 95 -7.66 5.43 22.68
C LEU A 95 -8.70 4.35 22.96
N TYR A 96 -8.32 3.09 22.76
CA TYR A 96 -9.16 1.92 23.03
C TYR A 96 -9.51 1.78 24.52
N VAL A 97 -8.53 1.89 25.41
CA VAL A 97 -8.73 1.81 26.87
C VAL A 97 -9.57 2.99 27.36
N LYS A 98 -9.38 4.19 26.81
CA LYS A 98 -10.19 5.39 27.12
C LYS A 98 -11.58 5.38 26.48
N ARG A 99 -11.97 4.30 25.78
CA ARG A 99 -13.27 4.15 25.10
C ARG A 99 -13.57 5.30 24.13
N LYS A 100 -12.52 5.86 23.51
CA LYS A 100 -12.65 6.88 22.44
C LYS A 100 -12.78 6.24 21.06
N THR A 101 -12.80 4.91 20.99
CA THR A 101 -13.01 4.14 19.75
C THR A 101 -14.49 3.78 19.58
N PRO A 102 -14.99 3.61 18.34
CA PRO A 102 -16.36 3.19 18.07
C PRO A 102 -16.71 1.78 18.58
N PHE A 103 -15.71 0.98 18.93
CA PHE A 103 -15.84 -0.38 19.46
C PHE A 103 -15.43 -0.45 20.93
N THR A 104 -16.06 -1.36 21.68
CA THR A 104 -15.83 -1.52 23.12
C THR A 104 -14.91 -2.71 23.43
N PRO A 105 -14.06 -2.60 24.46
CA PRO A 105 -13.25 -3.72 24.91
C PRO A 105 -14.11 -4.83 25.49
N ARG A 106 -14.17 -5.97 24.80
CA ARG A 106 -14.79 -7.19 25.28
C ARG A 106 -13.90 -8.38 24.95
N TRP A 107 -13.56 -9.16 25.96
CA TRP A 107 -12.86 -10.42 25.78
C TRP A 107 -13.88 -11.50 25.43
N TYR A 108 -13.94 -11.89 24.15
CA TYR A 108 -14.82 -12.95 23.68
C TYR A 108 -14.20 -13.66 22.48
N PHE A 109 -13.94 -14.96 22.63
CA PHE A 109 -13.49 -15.80 21.52
C PHE A 109 -14.69 -16.38 20.79
N SER A 110 -14.75 -16.18 19.47
CA SER A 110 -15.77 -16.77 18.60
C SER A 110 -15.12 -17.46 17.42
N LYS A 111 -15.24 -18.79 17.37
CA LYS A 111 -14.79 -19.58 16.22
C LYS A 111 -15.46 -19.11 14.92
N SER A 112 -16.75 -18.77 14.98
CA SER A 112 -17.51 -18.26 13.81
C SER A 112 -16.95 -16.95 13.26
N LEU A 113 -16.54 -16.02 14.13
CA LEU A 113 -15.90 -14.76 13.69
C LEU A 113 -14.51 -15.03 13.10
N LEU A 114 -13.73 -15.92 13.70
CA LEU A 114 -12.42 -16.32 13.19
C LEU A 114 -12.53 -16.96 11.80
N ASP A 115 -13.46 -17.90 11.61
CA ASP A 115 -13.68 -18.58 10.32
C ASP A 115 -14.10 -17.58 9.23
N ARG A 116 -14.95 -16.60 9.58
CA ARG A 116 -15.34 -15.52 8.67
C ARG A 116 -14.15 -14.63 8.30
N ALA A 117 -13.34 -14.24 9.28
CA ALA A 117 -12.15 -13.45 9.05
C ALA A 117 -11.14 -14.18 8.14
N LEU A 118 -10.90 -15.47 8.38
CA LEU A 118 -10.02 -16.29 7.55
C LEU A 118 -10.58 -16.52 6.14
N LYS A 119 -11.90 -16.70 5.99
CA LYS A 119 -12.55 -16.85 4.69
C LYS A 119 -12.37 -15.63 3.78
N VAL A 120 -12.29 -14.43 4.37
CA VAL A 120 -12.04 -13.19 3.61
C VAL A 120 -10.55 -12.91 3.48
N GLY A 121 -9.81 -13.04 4.58
CA GLY A 121 -8.40 -12.69 4.70
C GLY A 121 -7.47 -13.60 3.90
N LEU A 122 -7.64 -14.92 3.96
CA LEU A 122 -6.75 -15.85 3.25
C LEU A 122 -6.75 -15.60 1.74
N PRO A 123 -7.92 -15.54 1.03
CA PRO A 123 -7.92 -15.22 -0.39
C PRO A 123 -7.25 -13.87 -0.72
N ALA A 124 -7.46 -12.85 0.10
CA ALA A 124 -6.85 -11.54 -0.10
C ALA A 124 -5.31 -11.57 0.10
N THR A 125 -4.82 -12.35 1.07
CA THR A 125 -3.37 -12.56 1.26
C THR A 125 -2.74 -13.29 0.09
N TYR A 126 -3.39 -14.35 -0.41
CA TYR A 126 -2.94 -15.06 -1.60
C TYR A 126 -2.89 -14.13 -2.82
N GLU A 127 -3.98 -13.40 -3.07
CA GLU A 127 -4.07 -12.41 -4.14
C GLU A 127 -2.91 -11.41 -4.06
N ARG A 128 -2.67 -10.82 -2.88
CA ARG A 128 -1.60 -9.84 -2.68
C ARG A 128 -0.21 -10.44 -2.91
N THR A 129 0.02 -11.65 -2.43
CA THR A 129 1.30 -12.37 -2.59
C THR A 129 1.57 -12.62 -4.07
N LEU A 130 0.56 -13.07 -4.81
CA LEU A 130 0.64 -13.33 -6.24
C LEU A 130 0.90 -12.04 -7.03
N THR A 131 0.25 -10.93 -6.67
CA THR A 131 0.51 -9.63 -7.28
C THR A 131 1.94 -9.15 -7.04
N VAL A 132 2.45 -9.24 -5.81
CA VAL A 132 3.85 -8.86 -5.51
C VAL A 132 4.83 -9.76 -6.27
N THR A 133 4.57 -11.07 -6.32
CA THR A 133 5.38 -12.02 -7.09
C THR A 133 5.37 -11.69 -8.57
N SER A 134 4.23 -11.28 -9.13
CA SER A 134 4.13 -10.88 -10.54
C SER A 134 5.00 -9.66 -10.86
N PHE A 135 5.05 -8.66 -9.97
CA PHE A 135 5.94 -7.51 -10.13
C PHE A 135 7.41 -7.90 -10.07
N MET A 136 7.78 -8.82 -9.17
CA MET A 136 9.15 -9.33 -9.09
C MET A 136 9.56 -10.07 -10.37
N LEU A 137 8.69 -10.93 -10.91
CA LEU A 137 8.95 -11.62 -12.18
C LEU A 137 9.06 -10.64 -13.36
N PHE A 138 8.18 -9.63 -13.44
CA PHE A 138 8.29 -8.58 -14.46
C PHE A 138 9.60 -7.80 -14.36
N THR A 139 10.02 -7.45 -13.15
CA THR A 139 11.29 -6.77 -12.91
C THR A 139 12.46 -7.64 -13.38
N TYR A 140 12.42 -8.94 -13.11
CA TYR A 140 13.43 -9.89 -13.57
C TYR A 140 13.49 -9.97 -15.11
N ILE A 141 12.34 -10.05 -15.79
CA ILE A 141 12.28 -10.06 -17.26
C ILE A 141 12.95 -8.79 -17.82
N ILE A 142 12.54 -7.61 -17.34
CA ILE A 142 13.05 -6.31 -17.81
C ILE A 142 14.55 -6.15 -17.52
N ALA A 143 15.02 -6.66 -16.38
CA ALA A 143 16.44 -6.63 -16.02
C ALA A 143 17.35 -7.36 -17.03
N ASN A 144 16.81 -8.31 -17.80
CA ASN A 144 17.56 -9.03 -18.84
C ASN A 144 17.60 -8.28 -20.20
N TYR A 145 16.84 -7.20 -20.39
CA TYR A 145 16.83 -6.45 -21.65
C TYR A 145 17.93 -5.39 -21.72
N SER A 146 17.95 -4.43 -20.79
CA SER A 146 19.02 -3.44 -20.66
C SER A 146 19.02 -2.77 -19.29
N THR A 147 20.15 -2.17 -18.93
CA THR A 147 20.29 -1.48 -17.63
C THR A 147 19.44 -0.20 -17.61
N GLU A 148 19.39 0.51 -18.75
CA GLU A 148 18.59 1.73 -18.93
C GLU A 148 17.09 1.44 -18.90
N ALA A 149 16.63 0.34 -19.51
CA ALA A 149 15.23 -0.07 -19.45
C ALA A 149 14.81 -0.44 -18.02
N LEU A 150 15.67 -1.14 -17.27
CA LEU A 150 15.41 -1.45 -15.87
C LEU A 150 15.36 -0.18 -15.01
N ALA A 151 16.28 0.77 -15.23
CA ALA A 151 16.27 2.05 -14.53
C ALA A 151 15.00 2.85 -14.82
N GLY A 152 14.62 2.94 -16.10
CA GLY A 152 13.40 3.62 -16.53
C GLY A 152 12.15 2.98 -15.94
N TYR A 153 12.06 1.66 -15.96
CA TYR A 153 10.97 0.90 -15.35
C TYR A 153 10.87 1.14 -13.83
N GLN A 154 11.99 1.16 -13.10
CA GLN A 154 11.97 1.44 -11.67
C GLN A 154 11.51 2.86 -11.34
N ILE A 155 11.91 3.86 -12.12
CA ILE A 155 11.42 5.24 -11.96
C ILE A 155 9.92 5.29 -12.25
N GLY A 156 9.48 4.65 -13.35
CA GLY A 156 8.08 4.52 -13.71
C GLY A 156 7.24 3.88 -12.60
N LEU A 157 7.70 2.78 -12.01
CA LEU A 157 7.04 2.11 -10.87
C LEU A 157 6.95 3.00 -9.63
N ARG A 158 7.97 3.84 -9.36
CA ARG A 158 7.92 4.79 -8.23
C ARG A 158 6.83 5.84 -8.44
N ILE A 159 6.75 6.40 -9.64
CA ILE A 159 5.74 7.40 -10.02
C ILE A 159 4.34 6.77 -10.00
N GLU A 160 4.17 5.59 -10.60
CA GLU A 160 2.92 4.83 -10.57
C GLU A 160 2.53 4.45 -9.12
N GLY A 161 3.51 4.13 -8.27
CA GLY A 161 3.28 3.85 -6.86
C GLY A 161 2.62 5.00 -6.11
N LEU A 162 2.93 6.25 -6.47
CA LEU A 162 2.24 7.44 -5.93
C LEU A 162 0.78 7.50 -6.40
N ALA A 163 0.50 7.15 -7.65
CA ALA A 163 -0.86 7.06 -8.18
C ALA A 163 -1.68 5.90 -7.56
N PHE A 164 -1.01 4.81 -7.14
CA PHE A 164 -1.66 3.67 -6.48
C PHE A 164 -2.17 3.99 -5.07
N MET A 165 -1.52 4.92 -4.35
CA MET A 165 -1.89 5.22 -2.96
C MET A 165 -3.34 5.72 -2.83
N PRO A 166 -3.82 6.70 -3.62
CA PRO A 166 -5.23 7.06 -3.65
C PRO A 166 -6.16 5.90 -4.03
N GLY A 167 -5.76 5.05 -4.99
CA GLY A 167 -6.52 3.88 -5.40
C GLY A 167 -6.75 2.88 -4.26
N ILE A 168 -5.73 2.65 -3.43
CA ILE A 168 -5.85 1.86 -2.19
C ILE A 168 -6.81 2.55 -1.20
N GLY A 169 -6.76 3.87 -1.09
CA GLY A 169 -7.72 4.64 -0.28
C GLY A 169 -9.17 4.40 -0.71
N PHE A 170 -9.47 4.53 -2.01
CA PHE A 170 -10.80 4.26 -2.54
C PHE A 170 -11.23 2.80 -2.38
N THR A 171 -10.27 1.86 -2.47
CA THR A 171 -10.52 0.44 -2.18
C THR A 171 -11.03 0.23 -0.76
N ILE A 172 -10.39 0.87 0.23
CA ILE A 172 -10.78 0.78 1.64
C ILE A 172 -12.14 1.45 1.87
N ALA A 173 -12.37 2.61 1.27
CA ALA A 173 -13.65 3.32 1.36
C ALA A 173 -14.81 2.48 0.80
N ALA A 174 -14.66 1.92 -0.41
CA ALA A 174 -15.66 1.05 -1.03
C ALA A 174 -15.91 -0.22 -0.21
N MET A 175 -14.86 -0.79 0.38
CA MET A 175 -14.96 -1.96 1.25
C MET A 175 -15.77 -1.65 2.51
N ALA A 176 -15.50 -0.53 3.17
CA ALA A 176 -16.21 -0.11 4.38
C ALA A 176 -17.68 0.20 4.09
N LEU A 177 -17.98 1.01 3.06
CA LEU A 177 -19.34 1.40 2.70
C LEU A 177 -20.19 0.19 2.27
N MET A 178 -19.65 -0.71 1.45
CA MET A 178 -20.36 -1.94 1.07
C MET A 178 -20.62 -2.83 2.29
N GLY A 179 -19.61 -3.04 3.14
CA GLY A 179 -19.75 -3.86 4.35
C GLY A 179 -20.78 -3.29 5.33
N GLN A 180 -20.76 -1.98 5.57
CA GLN A 180 -21.72 -1.29 6.44
C GLN A 180 -23.13 -1.34 5.87
N GLY A 181 -23.31 -1.03 4.59
CA GLY A 181 -24.63 -1.01 3.96
C GLY A 181 -25.28 -2.39 3.92
N LEU A 182 -24.52 -3.45 3.62
CA LEU A 182 -25.02 -4.83 3.71
C LEU A 182 -25.31 -5.25 5.16
N GLY A 183 -24.45 -4.86 6.11
CA GLY A 183 -24.68 -5.08 7.54
C GLY A 183 -25.95 -4.39 8.06
N ALA A 184 -26.27 -3.21 7.52
CA ALA A 184 -27.47 -2.45 7.82
C ALA A 184 -28.72 -2.92 7.04
N LYS A 185 -28.61 -4.00 6.24
CA LYS A 185 -29.67 -4.51 5.36
C LYS A 185 -30.18 -3.47 4.34
N LYS A 186 -29.28 -2.64 3.81
CA LYS A 186 -29.56 -1.61 2.78
C LYS A 186 -28.67 -1.82 1.54
N PRO A 187 -28.85 -2.91 0.77
CA PRO A 187 -27.97 -3.25 -0.34
C PRO A 187 -28.01 -2.23 -1.49
N GLU A 188 -29.17 -1.61 -1.76
CA GLU A 188 -29.32 -0.59 -2.81
C GLU A 188 -28.50 0.65 -2.49
N GLN A 189 -28.62 1.16 -1.26
CA GLN A 189 -27.83 2.30 -0.80
C GLN A 189 -26.33 2.00 -0.80
N ALA A 190 -25.93 0.79 -0.37
CA ALA A 190 -24.53 0.34 -0.43
C ALA A 190 -23.97 0.37 -1.86
N ARG A 191 -24.79 0.00 -2.85
CA ARG A 191 -24.42 0.04 -4.27
C ARG A 191 -24.26 1.48 -4.76
N GLU A 192 -25.18 2.38 -4.41
CA GLU A 192 -25.11 3.80 -4.77
C GLU A 192 -23.85 4.45 -4.18
N ASP A 193 -23.54 4.17 -2.91
CA ASP A 193 -22.33 4.65 -2.23
C ASP A 193 -21.05 4.19 -2.95
N VAL A 194 -20.96 2.91 -3.34
CA VAL A 194 -19.82 2.38 -4.10
C VAL A 194 -19.70 3.01 -5.48
N LEU A 195 -20.82 3.25 -6.18
CA LEU A 195 -20.81 3.93 -7.48
C LEU A 195 -20.36 5.38 -7.36
N LEU A 196 -20.71 6.06 -6.27
CA LEU A 196 -20.23 7.41 -5.98
C LEU A 196 -18.72 7.40 -5.73
N VAL A 197 -18.22 6.44 -4.94
CA VAL A 197 -16.76 6.24 -4.75
C VAL A 197 -16.05 5.98 -6.08
N LEU A 198 -16.64 5.15 -6.95
CA LEU A 198 -16.10 4.87 -8.28
C LEU A 198 -16.01 6.13 -9.14
N LYS A 199 -17.03 6.99 -9.11
CA LYS A 199 -17.03 8.27 -9.85
C LYS A 199 -15.87 9.16 -9.41
N TYR A 200 -15.64 9.30 -8.10
CA TYR A 200 -14.51 10.07 -7.59
C TYR A 200 -13.16 9.44 -7.93
N ALA A 201 -13.06 8.12 -7.84
CA ALA A 201 -11.86 7.37 -8.21
C ALA A 201 -11.51 7.55 -9.69
N ILE A 202 -12.49 7.45 -10.59
CA ILE A 202 -12.32 7.70 -12.03
C ILE A 202 -11.86 9.15 -12.27
N GLY A 203 -12.48 10.13 -11.62
CA GLY A 203 -12.10 11.53 -11.75
C GLY A 203 -10.63 11.78 -11.38
N LEU A 204 -10.18 11.22 -10.26
CA LEU A 204 -8.78 11.33 -9.84
C LEU A 204 -7.84 10.57 -10.77
N MET A 205 -8.17 9.33 -11.13
CA MET A 205 -7.32 8.51 -12.02
C MET A 205 -7.24 9.07 -13.43
N PHE A 206 -8.31 9.71 -13.92
CA PHE A 206 -8.29 10.47 -15.17
C PHE A 206 -7.34 11.67 -15.07
N PHE A 207 -7.39 12.43 -13.98
CA PHE A 207 -6.47 13.54 -13.74
C PHE A 207 -5.02 13.06 -13.73
N LEU A 208 -4.69 11.99 -13.01
CA LEU A 208 -3.34 11.41 -12.98
C LEU A 208 -2.91 10.86 -14.35
N SER A 209 -3.80 10.16 -15.03
CA SER A 209 -3.59 9.65 -16.40
C SER A 209 -3.20 10.76 -17.37
N PHE A 210 -3.88 11.91 -17.29
CA PHE A 210 -3.59 13.06 -18.13
C PHE A 210 -2.12 13.51 -18.01
N PHE A 211 -1.60 13.68 -16.79
CA PHE A 211 -0.19 14.07 -16.62
C PHE A 211 0.79 12.97 -17.05
N MET A 212 0.46 11.70 -16.78
CA MET A 212 1.31 10.58 -17.18
C MET A 212 1.41 10.42 -18.70
N ILE A 213 0.38 10.78 -19.46
CA ILE A 213 0.36 10.67 -20.93
C ILE A 213 0.96 11.91 -21.60
N PHE A 214 0.54 13.10 -21.17
CA PHE A 214 0.87 14.35 -21.87
C PHE A 214 2.12 15.06 -21.33
N MET A 215 2.53 14.77 -20.09
CA MET A 215 3.71 15.39 -19.47
C MET A 215 4.68 14.38 -18.83
N PRO A 216 4.95 13.20 -19.44
CA PRO A 216 5.76 12.16 -18.79
C PRO A 216 7.21 12.62 -18.55
N GLU A 217 7.86 13.24 -19.54
CA GLU A 217 9.26 13.67 -19.44
C GLU A 217 9.49 14.66 -18.30
N TYR A 218 8.58 15.61 -18.13
CA TYR A 218 8.63 16.59 -17.03
C TYR A 218 8.55 15.91 -15.66
N ILE A 219 7.73 14.88 -15.51
CA ILE A 219 7.60 14.14 -14.25
C ILE A 219 8.88 13.33 -13.99
N VAL A 220 9.38 12.66 -15.02
CA VAL A 220 10.55 11.77 -14.92
C VAL A 220 11.85 12.54 -14.70
N ALA A 221 12.00 13.74 -15.28
CA ALA A 221 13.18 14.59 -15.13
C ALA A 221 13.45 15.00 -13.67
N TYR A 222 12.46 14.93 -12.77
CA TYR A 222 12.69 15.11 -11.32
C TYR A 222 13.50 13.98 -10.68
N PHE A 223 13.55 12.80 -11.30
CA PHE A 223 14.21 11.62 -10.76
C PHE A 223 15.59 11.35 -11.36
N THR A 224 15.85 11.82 -12.58
CA THR A 224 17.12 11.58 -13.28
C THR A 224 17.36 12.63 -14.36
N ASN A 225 18.64 12.86 -14.68
CA ASN A 225 19.07 13.70 -15.80
C ASN A 225 19.55 12.87 -17.01
N ASP A 226 19.54 11.54 -16.92
CA ASP A 226 19.95 10.67 -18.02
C ASP A 226 18.86 10.57 -19.10
N ALA A 227 19.15 11.08 -20.30
CA ALA A 227 18.18 11.18 -21.38
C ALA A 227 17.57 9.83 -21.79
N LYS A 228 18.38 8.76 -21.85
CA LYS A 228 17.89 7.42 -22.22
C LYS A 228 16.94 6.86 -21.17
N THR A 229 17.27 7.02 -19.89
CA THR A 229 16.39 6.62 -18.79
C THR A 229 15.09 7.43 -18.80
N ILE A 230 15.17 8.73 -19.12
CA ILE A 230 13.98 9.59 -19.25
C ILE A 230 13.04 9.07 -20.34
N GLU A 231 13.58 8.75 -21.52
CA GLU A 231 12.82 8.20 -22.63
C GLU A 231 12.10 6.90 -22.25
N GLN A 232 12.81 5.94 -21.65
CA GLN A 232 12.24 4.65 -21.25
C GLN A 232 11.17 4.78 -20.16
N ALA A 233 11.40 5.58 -19.13
CA ALA A 233 10.41 5.85 -18.10
C ALA A 233 9.20 6.62 -18.65
N SER A 234 9.41 7.51 -19.62
CA SER A 234 8.32 8.29 -20.22
C SER A 234 7.39 7.40 -21.05
N LEU A 235 7.97 6.50 -21.85
CA LEU A 235 7.22 5.47 -22.57
C LEU A 235 6.39 4.63 -21.59
N TYR A 236 6.99 4.20 -20.48
CA TYR A 236 6.29 3.44 -19.44
C TYR A 236 5.08 4.20 -18.89
N LEU A 237 5.26 5.48 -18.53
CA LEU A 237 4.18 6.30 -17.98
C LEU A 237 3.05 6.53 -18.97
N GLN A 238 3.36 6.72 -20.26
CA GLN A 238 2.33 6.88 -21.29
C GLN A 238 1.48 5.60 -21.43
N ILE A 239 2.12 4.44 -21.46
CA ILE A 239 1.44 3.14 -21.55
C ILE A 239 0.58 2.90 -20.31
N VAL A 240 1.16 3.08 -19.12
CA VAL A 240 0.45 2.85 -17.84
C VAL A 240 -0.62 3.91 -17.59
N GLY A 241 -0.44 5.13 -18.10
CA GLY A 241 -1.41 6.21 -18.05
C GLY A 241 -2.76 5.79 -18.63
N LEU A 242 -2.77 5.05 -19.75
CA LEU A 242 -3.99 4.52 -20.36
C LEU A 242 -4.75 3.54 -19.45
N SER A 243 -4.03 2.85 -18.57
CA SER A 243 -4.60 1.85 -17.66
C SER A 243 -5.15 2.42 -16.34
N GLN A 244 -4.89 3.70 -16.04
CA GLN A 244 -5.30 4.31 -14.76
C GLN A 244 -6.82 4.28 -14.53
N ILE A 245 -7.62 4.54 -15.56
CA ILE A 245 -9.08 4.50 -15.45
C ILE A 245 -9.57 3.06 -15.19
N PRO A 246 -9.18 2.03 -15.98
CA PRO A 246 -9.45 0.63 -15.64
C PRO A 246 -8.98 0.23 -14.23
N LEU A 247 -7.84 0.75 -13.77
CA LEU A 247 -7.35 0.52 -12.41
C LEU A 247 -8.28 1.10 -11.34
N ALA A 248 -8.92 2.25 -11.59
CA ALA A 248 -9.95 2.80 -10.71
C ALA A 248 -11.10 1.80 -10.48
N PHE A 249 -11.59 1.18 -11.56
CA PHE A 249 -12.61 0.13 -11.48
C PHE A 249 -12.10 -1.07 -10.69
N ASN A 250 -10.86 -1.52 -10.96
CA ASN A 250 -10.28 -2.65 -10.24
C ASN A 250 -10.24 -2.38 -8.73
N PHE A 251 -9.72 -1.22 -8.30
CA PHE A 251 -9.61 -0.85 -6.89
C PHE A 251 -10.97 -0.80 -6.20
N VAL A 252 -11.92 -0.04 -6.76
CA VAL A 252 -13.22 0.20 -6.12
C VAL A 252 -14.09 -1.06 -6.10
N LEU A 253 -14.19 -1.78 -7.23
CA LEU A 253 -15.02 -2.98 -7.30
C LEU A 253 -14.41 -4.14 -6.49
N SER A 254 -13.09 -4.27 -6.47
CA SER A 254 -12.41 -5.25 -5.61
C SER A 254 -12.64 -4.94 -4.13
N GLY A 255 -12.59 -3.66 -3.74
CA GLY A 255 -12.93 -3.19 -2.41
C GLY A 255 -14.36 -3.57 -2.03
N ALA A 256 -15.33 -3.25 -2.89
CA ALA A 256 -16.73 -3.55 -2.68
C ALA A 256 -17.00 -5.06 -2.55
N LEU A 257 -16.45 -5.89 -3.44
CA LEU A 257 -16.60 -7.36 -3.37
C LEU A 257 -16.04 -7.92 -2.05
N ARG A 258 -14.88 -7.43 -1.60
CA ARG A 258 -14.32 -7.82 -0.30
C ARG A 258 -15.19 -7.36 0.86
N GLY A 259 -15.75 -6.15 0.79
CA GLY A 259 -16.71 -5.63 1.77
C GLY A 259 -17.99 -6.47 1.86
N ALA A 260 -18.43 -7.02 0.73
CA ALA A 260 -19.55 -7.96 0.64
C ALA A 260 -19.20 -9.39 1.10
N GLY A 261 -17.93 -9.69 1.39
CA GLY A 261 -17.45 -11.01 1.79
C GLY A 261 -17.15 -11.97 0.63
N ASP A 262 -17.18 -11.51 -0.63
CA ASP A 262 -16.86 -12.29 -1.83
C ASP A 262 -15.41 -12.08 -2.31
N SER A 263 -14.45 -12.26 -1.41
CA SER A 263 -13.02 -12.11 -1.73
C SER A 263 -12.49 -13.18 -2.69
N LYS A 264 -13.14 -14.35 -2.74
CA LYS A 264 -12.77 -15.44 -3.66
C LYS A 264 -12.98 -15.05 -5.12
N ARG A 265 -14.02 -14.27 -5.42
CA ARG A 265 -14.26 -13.79 -6.78
C ARG A 265 -13.19 -12.79 -7.21
N THR A 266 -12.82 -11.85 -6.32
CA THR A 266 -11.70 -10.93 -6.55
C THR A 266 -10.39 -11.67 -6.83
N LEU A 267 -10.06 -12.67 -5.99
CA LEU A 267 -8.87 -13.50 -6.18
C LEU A 267 -8.87 -14.18 -7.56
N ARG A 268 -9.97 -14.83 -7.96
CA ARG A 268 -10.06 -15.51 -9.27
C ARG A 268 -9.85 -14.56 -10.45
N ILE A 269 -10.50 -13.40 -10.43
CA ILE A 269 -10.41 -12.40 -11.50
C ILE A 269 -8.98 -11.85 -11.61
N ASN A 270 -8.38 -11.45 -10.49
CA ASN A 270 -7.03 -10.88 -10.48
C ASN A 270 -5.98 -11.94 -10.85
N LEU A 271 -6.13 -13.19 -10.40
CA LEU A 271 -5.27 -14.30 -10.83
C LEU A 271 -5.33 -14.55 -12.33
N SER A 272 -6.53 -14.71 -12.89
CA SER A 272 -6.69 -14.98 -14.31
C SER A 272 -6.15 -13.83 -15.16
N SER A 273 -6.39 -12.58 -14.75
CA SER A 273 -5.91 -11.40 -15.47
C SER A 273 -4.39 -11.25 -15.36
N LEU A 274 -3.81 -11.31 -14.15
CA LEU A 274 -2.38 -11.09 -13.96
C LEU A 274 -1.53 -12.21 -14.55
N TRP A 275 -1.91 -13.48 -14.38
CA TRP A 275 -1.05 -14.58 -14.81
C TRP A 275 -1.28 -14.96 -16.27
N LEU A 276 -2.52 -15.14 -16.69
CA LEU A 276 -2.81 -15.61 -18.06
C LEU A 276 -2.65 -14.52 -19.11
N VAL A 277 -3.04 -13.27 -18.78
CA VAL A 277 -3.04 -12.17 -19.77
C VAL A 277 -1.78 -11.34 -19.70
N ARG A 278 -1.11 -11.25 -18.54
CA ARG A 278 0.07 -10.39 -18.36
C ARG A 278 1.38 -11.18 -18.32
N ILE A 279 1.52 -12.13 -17.38
CA ILE A 279 2.80 -12.83 -17.16
C ILE A 279 3.14 -13.79 -18.28
N ILE A 280 2.23 -14.72 -18.63
CA ILE A 280 2.52 -15.74 -19.66
C ILE A 280 2.89 -15.11 -21.00
N PRO A 281 2.15 -14.11 -21.53
CA PRO A 281 2.52 -13.47 -22.80
C PRO A 281 3.79 -12.62 -22.73
N ALA A 282 4.24 -12.22 -21.54
CA ALA A 282 5.50 -11.49 -21.39
C ALA A 282 6.73 -12.40 -21.37
N PHE A 283 6.56 -13.70 -21.16
CA PHE A 283 7.63 -14.70 -21.24
C PHE A 283 7.82 -15.29 -22.63
N VAL A 284 6.82 -15.16 -23.50
CA VAL A 284 6.82 -15.64 -24.90
C VAL A 284 7.30 -14.51 -25.80
#